data_AF-F0YQH4-F1
#
_entry.id   AF-F0YQH4-F1
#
_cell.length_a   1.000
_cell.length_b   1.000
_cell.length_c   1.000
_cell.angle_alpha   90.00
_cell.angle_beta   90.00
_cell.angle_gamma   90.00
#
_symmetry.space_group_name_H-M   'P 1'
#
loop_
_entity.id
_entity.type
_entity.pdbx_description
1 polymer ?
#
loop_
_entity_poly.entity_id
_entity_poly.type
_entity_poly.pdbx_seq_one_letter_code
_entity_poly.pdbx_strand_id
1 'polypeptide(L)'
;MATPALENQPQYLAEATKKVKEQGFYMKRAMDASDLKGALQHASDMLRELRTSLLTPRNYYELYMKVLDELHHLDDFFSGLCASGTQASELYEKAQACGDVLPRLYLLITVGAVYIKSRQAPAKDILNDLVEMAKGVQHPMRGLFLRNYLAQACKDKLPDAGSEYEGHGGDVSDAVDFVLQNFSETNRLWVRMQNQ
;
A
#
# COMPACT_ATOMS: atom_id res chain seq x y z
N MET A 1 7.14 13.20 -21.69
CA MET A 1 7.60 11.80 -21.82
C MET A 1 6.95 11.21 -23.06
N ALA A 2 7.67 10.43 -23.88
CA ALA A 2 7.08 9.83 -25.07
C ALA A 2 5.92 8.91 -24.68
N THR A 3 4.76 9.08 -25.31
CA THR A 3 3.63 8.16 -25.18
C THR A 3 4.15 6.76 -25.49
N PRO A 4 4.09 5.80 -24.55
CA PRO A 4 4.60 4.47 -24.81
C PRO A 4 3.85 3.90 -26.01
N ALA A 5 4.58 3.40 -27.01
CA ALA A 5 3.98 2.89 -28.23
C ALA A 5 2.87 1.90 -27.87
N LEU A 6 1.64 2.22 -28.27
CA LEU A 6 0.43 1.47 -27.91
C LEU A 6 0.56 -0.02 -28.26
N GLU A 7 1.33 -0.32 -29.30
CA GLU A 7 1.60 -1.67 -29.80
C GLU A 7 2.36 -2.55 -28.79
N ASN A 8 3.26 -1.97 -27.98
CA ASN A 8 4.07 -2.72 -27.00
C ASN A 8 3.39 -2.85 -25.62
N GLN A 9 2.24 -2.20 -25.43
CA GLN A 9 1.47 -2.25 -24.18
C GLN A 9 1.14 -3.67 -23.70
N PRO A 10 0.68 -4.60 -24.57
CA PRO A 10 0.34 -5.96 -24.15
C PRO A 10 1.58 -6.69 -23.62
N GLN A 11 2.73 -6.48 -24.27
CA GLN A 11 3.99 -7.09 -23.88
C GLN A 11 4.47 -6.56 -22.53
N TYR A 12 4.50 -5.23 -22.35
CA TYR A 12 4.91 -4.63 -21.07
C TYR A 12 4.01 -5.08 -19.91
N LEU A 13 2.70 -5.16 -20.13
CA LEU A 13 1.76 -5.64 -19.12
C LEU A 13 2.00 -7.13 -18.80
N ALA A 14 2.20 -7.96 -19.83
CA ALA A 14 2.44 -9.39 -19.65
C ALA A 14 3.73 -9.67 -18.88
N GLU A 15 4.82 -8.95 -19.19
CA GLU A 15 6.10 -9.07 -18.49
C GLU A 15 5.99 -8.67 -17.01
N ALA A 16 5.38 -7.52 -16.73
CA ALA A 16 5.16 -7.05 -15.35
C ALA A 16 4.26 -8.02 -14.57
N THR A 17 3.15 -8.46 -15.19
CA THR A 17 2.21 -9.41 -14.57
C THR A 17 2.86 -10.76 -14.30
N LYS A 18 3.73 -11.24 -15.19
CA LYS A 18 4.48 -12.48 -14.99
C LYS A 18 5.37 -12.39 -13.76
N LYS A 19 6.12 -11.30 -13.61
CA LYS A 19 6.95 -11.08 -12.43
C LYS A 19 6.13 -10.94 -11.15
N VAL A 20 4.99 -10.26 -11.19
CA VAL A 20 4.08 -10.18 -10.03
C VAL A 20 3.65 -11.56 -9.58
N LYS A 21 3.27 -12.44 -10.51
CA LYS A 21 2.90 -13.83 -10.20
C LYS A 21 4.07 -14.64 -9.65
N GLU A 22 5.26 -14.51 -10.25
CA GLU A 22 6.46 -15.21 -9.80
C GLU A 22 6.85 -14.78 -8.38
N GLN A 23 6.93 -13.49 -8.12
CA GLN A 23 7.27 -12.97 -6.78
C GLN A 23 6.16 -13.23 -5.77
N GLY A 24 4.88 -13.13 -6.15
CA GLY A 24 3.75 -13.50 -5.30
C GLY A 24 3.79 -14.97 -4.88
N PHE A 25 4.17 -15.88 -5.78
CA PHE A 25 4.37 -17.29 -5.45
C PHE A 25 5.48 -17.50 -4.41
N TYR A 26 6.66 -16.88 -4.60
CA TYR A 26 7.76 -16.99 -3.65
C TYR A 26 7.44 -16.32 -2.30
N MET A 27 6.71 -15.21 -2.32
CA MET A 27 6.19 -14.55 -1.12
C MET A 27 5.31 -15.50 -0.33
N LYS A 28 4.30 -16.12 -0.95
CA LYS A 28 3.41 -17.11 -0.30
C LYS A 28 4.18 -18.29 0.29
N ARG A 29 5.14 -18.83 -0.46
CA ARG A 29 5.99 -19.91 0.02
C ARG A 29 6.85 -19.49 1.23
N ALA A 30 7.36 -18.27 1.27
CA ALA A 30 8.09 -17.74 2.42
C ALA A 30 7.17 -17.53 3.63
N MET A 31 5.93 -17.10 3.40
CA MET A 31 4.89 -16.99 4.45
C MET A 31 4.57 -18.36 5.07
N ASP A 32 4.38 -19.40 4.24
CA ASP A 32 4.15 -20.77 4.72
C ASP A 32 5.31 -21.31 5.57
N ALA A 33 6.55 -20.90 5.22
CA ALA A 33 7.75 -21.24 5.98
C ALA A 33 7.98 -20.34 7.21
N SER A 34 7.09 -19.39 7.50
CA SER A 34 7.26 -18.36 8.54
C SER A 34 8.54 -17.52 8.38
N ASP A 35 9.07 -17.41 7.16
CA ASP A 35 10.20 -16.54 6.83
C ASP A 35 9.71 -15.13 6.48
N LEU A 36 9.56 -14.30 7.50
CA LEU A 36 9.14 -12.90 7.36
C LEU A 36 10.08 -12.09 6.45
N LYS A 37 11.39 -12.34 6.53
CA LYS A 37 12.38 -11.58 5.74
C LYS A 37 12.23 -11.92 4.25
N GLY A 38 12.11 -13.21 3.93
CA GLY A 38 11.84 -13.69 2.58
C GLY A 38 10.52 -13.14 2.04
N ALA A 39 9.45 -13.18 2.85
CA ALA A 39 8.14 -12.66 2.47
C ALA A 39 8.20 -11.16 2.12
N LEU A 40 8.82 -10.33 2.98
CA LEU A 40 8.99 -8.89 2.73
C LEU A 40 9.86 -8.60 1.50
N GLN A 41 10.92 -9.39 1.28
CA GLN A 41 11.79 -9.22 0.11
C GLN A 41 11.02 -9.48 -1.19
N HIS A 42 10.31 -10.62 -1.28
CA HIS A 42 9.51 -10.96 -2.45
C HIS A 42 8.33 -9.99 -2.65
N ALA A 43 7.69 -9.55 -1.58
CA ALA A 43 6.65 -8.50 -1.64
C ALA A 43 7.22 -7.18 -2.18
N SER A 44 8.39 -6.76 -1.71
CA SER A 44 9.08 -5.57 -2.22
C SER A 44 9.42 -5.71 -3.70
N ASP A 45 9.91 -6.86 -4.14
CA ASP A 45 10.26 -7.13 -5.53
C ASP A 45 9.03 -7.16 -6.45
N MET A 46 7.91 -7.72 -5.98
CA MET A 46 6.62 -7.62 -6.65
C MET A 46 6.17 -6.16 -6.81
N LEU A 47 6.22 -5.38 -5.72
CA LEU A 47 5.79 -3.98 -5.68
C LEU A 47 6.66 -3.06 -6.54
N ARG A 48 7.91 -3.44 -6.82
CA ARG A 48 8.77 -2.69 -7.75
C ARG A 48 8.19 -2.58 -9.16
N GLU A 49 7.36 -3.52 -9.59
CA GLU A 49 6.72 -3.47 -10.91
C GLU A 49 5.74 -2.28 -11.03
N LEU A 50 5.16 -1.81 -9.92
CA LEU A 50 4.34 -0.58 -9.88
C LEU A 50 5.14 0.70 -10.12
N ARG A 51 6.47 0.63 -10.16
CA ARG A 51 7.33 1.78 -10.52
C ARG A 51 7.43 1.99 -12.03
N THR A 52 6.79 1.17 -12.86
CA THR A 52 6.80 1.39 -14.31
C THR A 52 6.14 2.74 -14.68
N SER A 53 6.66 3.37 -15.73
CA SER A 53 6.01 4.50 -16.44
C SER A 53 5.66 4.12 -17.88
N LEU A 54 5.82 2.85 -18.24
CA LEU A 54 5.61 2.36 -19.62
C LEU A 54 4.15 1.98 -19.89
N LEU A 55 3.33 1.85 -18.85
CA LEU A 55 1.93 1.43 -18.98
C LEU A 55 1.01 2.63 -19.11
N THR A 56 -0.01 2.49 -19.95
CA THR A 56 -1.18 3.37 -19.94
C THR A 56 -1.93 3.26 -18.61
N PRO A 57 -2.73 4.28 -18.21
CA PRO A 57 -3.52 4.22 -16.98
C PRO A 57 -4.39 2.97 -16.84
N ARG A 58 -4.98 2.51 -17.94
CA ARG A 58 -5.80 1.29 -17.98
C ARG A 58 -4.99 0.03 -17.67
N ASN A 59 -3.83 -0.13 -18.29
CA ASN A 59 -2.99 -1.32 -18.08
C ASN A 59 -2.29 -1.26 -16.71
N TYR A 60 -1.95 -0.06 -16.24
CA TYR A 60 -1.44 0.12 -14.89
C TYR A 60 -2.49 -0.27 -13.84
N TYR A 61 -3.76 0.08 -14.06
CA TYR A 61 -4.87 -0.36 -13.20
C TYR A 61 -4.99 -1.89 -13.16
N GLU A 62 -4.87 -2.56 -14.30
CA GLU A 62 -4.89 -4.02 -14.35
C GLU A 62 -3.73 -4.65 -13.57
N LEU A 63 -2.50 -4.15 -13.76
CA LEU A 63 -1.33 -4.57 -12.97
C LEU A 63 -1.53 -4.30 -11.47
N TYR A 64 -2.06 -3.13 -11.12
CA TYR A 64 -2.36 -2.73 -9.75
C TYR A 64 -3.34 -3.70 -9.08
N MET A 65 -4.41 -4.10 -9.76
CA MET A 65 -5.36 -5.09 -9.23
C MET A 65 -4.69 -6.44 -8.94
N LYS A 66 -3.79 -6.90 -9.82
CA LYS A 66 -3.02 -8.13 -9.56
C LYS A 66 -2.08 -8.02 -8.36
N VAL A 67 -1.49 -6.86 -8.14
CA VAL A 67 -0.66 -6.61 -6.96
C VAL A 67 -1.53 -6.55 -5.70
N LEU A 68 -2.71 -5.92 -5.75
CA LEU A 68 -3.63 -5.90 -4.62
C LEU A 68 -4.06 -7.30 -4.20
N ASP A 69 -4.40 -8.18 -5.14
CA ASP A 69 -4.76 -9.57 -4.83
C ASP A 69 -3.67 -10.26 -3.99
N GLU A 70 -2.40 -10.07 -4.35
CA GLU A 70 -1.27 -10.63 -3.61
C GLU A 70 -1.02 -9.92 -2.26
N LEU A 71 -1.22 -8.60 -2.17
CA LEU A 71 -1.11 -7.86 -0.92
C LEU A 71 -2.16 -8.28 0.12
N HIS A 72 -3.33 -8.77 -0.28
CA HIS A 72 -4.32 -9.30 0.67
C HIS A 72 -3.78 -10.53 1.41
N HIS A 73 -3.05 -11.42 0.72
CA HIS A 73 -2.40 -12.55 1.39
C HIS A 73 -1.34 -12.10 2.40
N LEU A 74 -0.64 -11.00 2.11
CA LEU A 74 0.35 -10.42 3.02
C LEU A 74 -0.32 -9.77 4.24
N ASP A 75 -1.45 -9.10 4.07
CA ASP A 75 -2.28 -8.56 5.16
C ASP A 75 -2.77 -9.65 6.12
N ASP A 76 -3.28 -10.76 5.57
CA ASP A 76 -3.70 -11.92 6.34
C ASP A 76 -2.54 -12.54 7.12
N PHE A 77 -1.37 -12.64 6.49
CA PHE A 77 -0.15 -13.15 7.13
C PHE A 77 0.30 -12.27 8.29
N PHE A 78 0.37 -10.95 8.11
CA PHE A 78 0.71 -10.02 9.19
C PHE A 78 -0.32 -10.03 10.31
N SER A 79 -1.62 -10.09 9.97
CA SER A 79 -2.70 -10.24 10.95
C SER A 79 -2.52 -11.52 11.77
N GLY A 80 -2.18 -12.64 11.13
CA GLY A 80 -1.88 -13.91 11.79
C GLY A 80 -0.65 -13.84 12.72
N LEU A 81 0.42 -13.17 12.30
CA LEU A 81 1.62 -12.94 13.13
C LEU A 81 1.32 -12.08 14.36
N CYS A 82 0.52 -11.02 14.21
CA CYS A 82 0.11 -10.19 15.33
C CYS A 82 -0.78 -10.97 16.31
N ALA A 83 -1.69 -11.80 15.79
CA ALA A 83 -2.53 -12.68 16.60
C ALA A 83 -1.74 -13.75 17.36
N SER A 84 -0.59 -14.20 16.83
CA SER A 84 0.32 -15.13 17.52
C SER A 84 1.25 -14.46 18.54
N GLY A 85 1.19 -13.13 18.68
CA GLY A 85 1.92 -12.36 19.67
C GLY A 85 3.09 -11.53 19.13
N THR A 86 3.30 -11.49 17.80
CA THR A 86 4.29 -10.60 17.20
C THR A 86 3.86 -9.14 17.35
N GLN A 87 4.80 -8.26 17.70
CA GLN A 87 4.51 -6.83 17.82
C GLN A 87 4.40 -6.19 16.43
N ALA A 88 3.32 -5.45 16.19
CA ALA A 88 3.08 -4.76 14.93
C ALA A 88 4.11 -3.63 14.70
N SER A 89 4.66 -3.03 15.77
CA SER A 89 5.76 -2.06 15.68
C SER A 89 7.00 -2.66 15.02
N GLU A 90 7.37 -3.90 15.38
CA GLU A 90 8.51 -4.61 14.80
C GLU A 90 8.30 -4.89 13.30
N LEU A 91 7.07 -5.25 12.91
CA LEU A 91 6.71 -5.41 11.49
C LEU A 91 6.80 -4.07 10.75
N TYR A 92 6.36 -2.98 11.39
CA TYR A 92 6.36 -1.64 10.81
C TYR A 92 7.80 -1.17 10.54
N GLU A 93 8.70 -1.34 11.52
CA GLU A 93 10.13 -1.06 11.38
C GLU A 93 10.80 -1.89 10.28
N LYS A 94 10.50 -3.19 10.21
CA LYS A 94 11.03 -4.07 9.15
C LYS A 94 10.56 -3.64 7.77
N ALA A 95 9.31 -3.19 7.63
CA ALA A 95 8.79 -2.65 6.37
C ALA A 95 9.50 -1.34 5.98
N GLN A 96 9.87 -0.49 6.94
CA GLN A 96 10.61 0.76 6.68
C GLN A 96 12.02 0.54 6.10
N ALA A 97 12.63 -0.63 6.36
CA ALA A 97 13.94 -0.98 5.82
C ALA A 97 13.96 -1.17 4.29
N CYS A 98 12.78 -1.22 3.64
CA CYS A 98 12.70 -1.25 2.19
C CYS A 98 13.24 0.06 1.57
N GLY A 99 14.27 -0.03 0.73
CA GLY A 99 14.98 1.14 0.20
C GLY A 99 14.16 1.97 -0.80
N ASP A 100 13.31 1.32 -1.59
CA ASP A 100 12.49 2.01 -2.59
C ASP A 100 11.23 2.61 -1.96
N VAL A 101 11.00 3.91 -2.17
CA VAL A 101 9.87 4.65 -1.56
C VAL A 101 8.50 4.05 -1.88
N LEU A 102 8.23 3.63 -3.12
CA LEU A 102 6.91 3.15 -3.51
C LEU A 102 6.59 1.78 -2.88
N PRO A 103 7.42 0.72 -3.04
CA PRO A 103 7.21 -0.54 -2.33
C PRO A 103 7.11 -0.38 -0.82
N ARG A 104 8.00 0.43 -0.22
CA ARG A 104 7.96 0.73 1.22
C ARG A 104 6.61 1.27 1.66
N LEU A 105 6.05 2.25 0.95
CA LEU A 105 4.77 2.84 1.35
C LEU A 105 3.60 1.86 1.22
N TYR A 106 3.57 1.00 0.20
CA TYR A 106 2.58 -0.08 0.14
C TYR A 106 2.71 -1.02 1.34
N LEU A 107 3.92 -1.47 1.67
CA LEU A 107 4.16 -2.34 2.83
C LEU A 107 3.78 -1.65 4.15
N LEU A 108 4.12 -0.37 4.33
CA LEU A 108 3.75 0.39 5.51
C LEU A 108 2.25 0.56 5.64
N ILE A 109 1.52 0.77 4.55
CA ILE A 109 0.06 0.83 4.57
C ILE A 109 -0.52 -0.53 4.98
N THR A 110 -0.02 -1.64 4.42
CA THR A 110 -0.48 -3.00 4.80
C THR A 110 -0.23 -3.27 6.28
N VAL A 111 1.00 -3.06 6.77
CA VAL A 111 1.33 -3.28 8.18
C VAL A 111 0.61 -2.30 9.08
N GLY A 112 0.48 -1.03 8.69
CA GLY A 112 -0.21 0.01 9.44
C GLY A 112 -1.69 -0.30 9.63
N ALA A 113 -2.36 -0.83 8.60
CA ALA A 113 -3.74 -1.31 8.71
C ALA A 113 -3.88 -2.42 9.75
N VAL A 114 -2.94 -3.38 9.78
CA VAL A 114 -2.87 -4.43 10.80
C VAL A 114 -2.52 -3.86 12.19
N TYR A 115 -1.67 -2.83 12.25
CA TYR A 115 -1.27 -2.18 13.49
C TYR A 115 -2.47 -1.51 14.18
N ILE A 116 -3.31 -0.81 13.42
CA ILE A 116 -4.56 -0.22 13.92
C ILE A 116 -5.53 -1.32 14.37
N LYS A 117 -5.75 -2.33 13.52
CA LYS A 117 -6.68 -3.44 13.79
C LYS A 117 -6.30 -4.26 15.03
N SER A 118 -5.00 -4.44 15.27
CA SER A 118 -4.48 -5.14 16.46
C SER A 118 -4.54 -4.29 17.73
N ARG A 119 -4.96 -3.02 17.65
CA ARG A 119 -5.06 -2.05 18.76
C ARG A 119 -3.76 -1.83 19.52
N GLN A 120 -2.62 -2.09 18.88
CA GLN A 120 -1.31 -1.87 19.47
C GLN A 120 -0.81 -0.42 19.31
N ALA A 121 -1.48 0.39 18.48
CA ALA A 121 -1.24 1.83 18.34
C ALA A 121 -2.56 2.59 18.11
N PRO A 122 -2.60 3.90 18.44
CA PRO A 122 -3.74 4.76 18.14
C PRO A 122 -3.99 4.85 16.63
N ALA A 123 -5.24 4.70 16.21
CA ALA A 123 -5.62 4.82 14.81
C ALA A 123 -5.17 6.16 14.22
N LYS A 124 -5.45 7.28 14.90
CA LYS A 124 -5.07 8.63 14.48
C LYS A 124 -3.58 8.79 14.22
N ASP A 125 -2.71 8.18 15.03
CA ASP A 125 -1.26 8.36 14.91
C ASP A 125 -0.75 7.64 13.65
N ILE A 126 -1.22 6.40 13.43
CA ILE A 126 -0.86 5.62 12.24
C ILE A 126 -1.46 6.24 10.97
N LEU A 127 -2.73 6.68 11.01
CA LEU A 127 -3.39 7.35 9.88
C LEU A 127 -2.65 8.64 9.49
N ASN A 128 -2.28 9.45 10.48
CA ASN A 128 -1.52 10.69 10.26
C ASN A 128 -0.12 10.41 9.69
N ASP A 129 0.61 9.43 10.23
CA ASP A 129 1.92 9.04 9.70
C ASP A 129 1.81 8.57 8.24
N LEU A 130 0.88 7.65 7.95
CA LEU A 130 0.72 7.09 6.60
C LEU A 130 0.32 8.14 5.55
N VAL A 131 -0.59 9.07 5.89
CA VAL A 131 -1.02 10.12 4.94
C VAL A 131 0.07 11.17 4.70
N GLU A 132 0.90 11.46 5.72
CA GLU A 132 2.09 12.32 5.60
C GLU A 132 3.16 11.64 4.74
N MET A 133 3.49 10.38 5.03
CA MET A 133 4.49 9.60 4.31
C MET A 133 4.10 9.36 2.85
N ALA A 134 2.79 9.23 2.55
CA ALA A 134 2.28 9.15 1.18
C ALA A 134 2.59 10.39 0.32
N LYS A 135 2.92 11.55 0.92
CA LYS A 135 3.41 12.73 0.19
C LYS A 135 4.77 12.47 -0.47
N GLY A 136 5.51 11.42 -0.11
CA GLY A 136 6.74 11.02 -0.77
C GLY A 136 6.58 10.61 -2.25
N VAL A 137 5.36 10.29 -2.71
CA VAL A 137 5.10 9.88 -4.09
C VAL A 137 4.39 10.98 -4.87
N GLN A 138 5.18 11.76 -5.60
CA GLN A 138 4.71 12.90 -6.39
C GLN A 138 4.39 12.60 -7.86
N HIS A 139 4.68 11.37 -8.32
CA HIS A 139 4.32 10.94 -9.68
C HIS A 139 2.80 10.75 -9.77
N PRO A 140 2.07 11.43 -10.67
CA PRO A 140 0.60 11.45 -10.69
C PRO A 140 -0.05 10.07 -10.66
N MET A 141 0.23 9.22 -11.65
CA MET A 141 -0.39 7.89 -11.73
C MET A 141 -0.10 7.03 -10.50
N ARG A 142 1.18 6.86 -10.14
CA ARG A 142 1.60 6.02 -9.01
C ARG A 142 1.06 6.54 -7.66
N GLY A 143 1.05 7.85 -7.47
CA GLY A 143 0.54 8.50 -6.27
C GLY A 143 -0.98 8.35 -6.13
N LEU A 144 -1.73 8.47 -7.22
CA LEU A 144 -3.18 8.23 -7.23
C LEU A 144 -3.52 6.80 -6.79
N PHE A 145 -2.83 5.80 -7.33
CA PHE A 145 -3.04 4.40 -6.95
C PHE A 145 -2.60 4.10 -5.51
N LEU A 146 -1.47 4.65 -5.05
CA LEU A 146 -1.04 4.51 -3.67
C LEU A 146 -2.07 5.11 -2.69
N ARG A 147 -2.58 6.31 -2.99
CA ARG A 147 -3.59 6.98 -2.15
C ARG A 147 -4.94 6.29 -2.17
N ASN A 148 -5.30 5.68 -3.30
CA ASN A 148 -6.45 4.80 -3.40
C ASN A 148 -6.26 3.55 -2.53
N TYR A 149 -5.09 2.93 -2.53
CA TYR A 149 -4.78 1.80 -1.64
C TYR A 149 -4.84 2.20 -0.17
N LEU A 150 -4.24 3.33 0.21
CA LEU A 150 -4.30 3.90 1.56
C LEU A 150 -5.75 4.03 2.04
N ALA A 151 -6.62 4.64 1.23
CA ALA A 151 -8.02 4.81 1.56
C ALA A 151 -8.74 3.46 1.72
N GLN A 152 -8.48 2.49 0.83
CA GLN A 152 -9.10 1.17 0.91
C GLN A 152 -8.66 0.36 2.12
N ALA A 153 -7.36 0.40 2.45
CA ALA A 153 -6.80 -0.34 3.58
C ALA A 153 -7.26 0.20 4.93
N CYS A 154 -7.58 1.50 5.01
CA CYS A 154 -7.93 2.19 6.25
C CYS A 154 -9.44 2.46 6.44
N LYS A 155 -10.28 2.22 5.43
CA LYS A 155 -11.71 2.63 5.43
C LYS A 155 -12.52 2.09 6.62
N ASP A 156 -12.20 0.90 7.09
CA ASP A 156 -12.83 0.18 8.20
C ASP A 156 -12.11 0.42 9.53
N LYS A 157 -11.11 1.32 9.54
CA LYS A 157 -10.18 1.58 10.66
C LYS A 157 -10.17 3.05 11.07
N LEU A 158 -11.12 3.83 10.53
CA LEU A 158 -11.27 5.24 10.86
C LEU A 158 -11.95 5.39 12.23
N PRO A 159 -11.46 6.29 13.10
CA PRO A 159 -12.18 6.65 14.31
C PRO A 159 -13.54 7.27 13.98
N ASP A 160 -14.59 6.68 14.52
CA ASP A 160 -15.97 7.17 14.41
C ASP A 160 -16.68 7.06 15.77
N ALA A 161 -17.79 7.79 15.94
CA ALA A 161 -18.58 7.77 17.17
C ALA A 161 -19.11 6.36 17.45
N GLY A 162 -18.77 5.80 18.61
CA GLY A 162 -19.09 4.43 19.01
C GLY A 162 -18.27 3.34 18.32
N SER A 163 -17.26 3.70 17.52
CA SER A 163 -16.33 2.73 16.92
C SER A 163 -15.32 2.18 17.93
N GLU A 164 -14.71 1.04 17.60
CA GLU A 164 -13.64 0.47 18.42
C GLU A 164 -12.34 1.31 18.45
N TYR A 165 -12.25 2.32 17.59
CA TYR A 165 -11.10 3.22 17.46
C TYR A 165 -11.33 4.59 18.12
N GLU A 166 -12.51 4.83 18.70
CA GLU A 166 -12.83 6.06 19.41
C GLU A 166 -12.03 6.21 20.72
N GLY A 167 -11.75 7.45 21.12
CA GLY A 167 -11.10 7.79 22.38
C GLY A 167 -9.59 7.85 22.24
N HIS A 168 -8.87 6.86 22.77
CA HIS A 168 -7.40 6.85 22.66
C HIS A 168 -6.94 6.75 21.20
N GLY A 169 -7.70 6.07 20.34
CA GLY A 169 -7.43 5.93 18.92
C GLY A 169 -7.77 7.17 18.09
N GLY A 170 -8.49 8.14 18.64
CA GLY A 170 -8.92 9.36 17.95
C GLY A 170 -10.43 9.56 17.96
N ASP A 171 -10.89 10.53 17.20
CA ASP A 171 -12.31 10.85 17.02
C ASP A 171 -12.67 11.13 15.56
N VAL A 172 -13.94 11.47 15.32
CA VAL A 172 -14.46 11.78 13.99
C VAL A 172 -13.66 12.90 13.29
N SER A 173 -13.13 13.86 14.04
CA SER A 173 -12.31 14.94 13.48
C SER A 173 -11.02 14.39 12.87
N ASP A 174 -10.34 13.47 13.57
CA ASP A 174 -9.13 12.82 13.06
C ASP A 174 -9.40 12.07 11.75
N ALA A 175 -10.55 11.36 11.68
CA ALA A 175 -10.96 10.66 10.46
C ALA A 175 -11.25 11.62 9.30
N VAL A 176 -11.96 12.72 9.57
CA VAL A 176 -12.26 13.76 8.57
C VAL A 176 -10.98 14.39 8.05
N ASP A 177 -10.05 14.75 8.93
CA ASP A 177 -8.76 15.35 8.57
C ASP A 177 -7.93 14.41 7.69
N PHE A 178 -7.85 13.13 8.06
CA PHE A 178 -7.19 12.10 7.24
C PHE A 178 -7.79 12.03 5.83
N VAL A 179 -9.13 11.95 5.72
CA VAL A 179 -9.82 11.83 4.43
C VAL A 179 -9.63 13.09 3.59
N LEU A 180 -9.78 14.28 4.18
CA LEU A 180 -9.62 15.56 3.48
C LEU A 180 -8.17 15.78 3.02
N GLN A 181 -7.20 15.42 3.84
CA GLN A 181 -5.79 15.50 3.47
C GLN A 181 -5.48 14.54 2.31
N ASN A 182 -5.93 13.29 2.38
CA ASN A 182 -5.73 12.33 1.30
C ASN A 182 -6.44 12.78 0.02
N PHE A 183 -7.64 13.32 0.12
CA PHE A 183 -8.40 13.87 -1.00
C PHE A 183 -7.70 15.07 -1.65
N SER A 184 -7.24 16.03 -0.86
CA SER A 184 -6.54 17.23 -1.35
C SER A 184 -5.30 16.87 -2.16
N GLU A 185 -4.48 15.95 -1.65
CA GLU A 185 -3.29 15.48 -2.37
C GLU A 185 -3.64 14.64 -3.61
N THR A 186 -4.67 13.80 -3.54
CA THR A 186 -5.18 13.04 -4.69
C THR A 186 -5.64 14.00 -5.80
N ASN A 187 -6.38 15.05 -5.46
CA ASN A 187 -6.83 16.05 -6.41
C ASN A 187 -5.65 16.80 -7.05
N ARG A 188 -4.63 17.18 -6.26
CA ARG A 188 -3.39 17.79 -6.79
C ARG A 188 -2.66 16.89 -7.78
N LEU A 189 -2.61 15.58 -7.53
CA LEU A 189 -2.00 14.62 -8.46
C LEU A 189 -2.84 14.45 -9.72
N TRP A 190 -4.17 14.40 -9.58
CA TRP A 190 -5.10 14.30 -10.70
C TRP A 190 -4.99 15.48 -11.66
N VAL A 191 -4.99 16.71 -11.14
CA VAL A 191 -4.79 17.93 -11.95
C VAL A 191 -3.43 17.91 -12.63
N ARG A 192 -2.37 17.46 -11.95
CA ARG A 192 -1.04 17.31 -12.56
C ARG A 192 -1.01 16.30 -13.69
N MET A 193 -1.83 15.24 -13.64
CA MET A 193 -1.92 14.23 -14.70
C MET A 193 -2.44 14.80 -16.02
N GLN A 194 -3.27 15.86 -15.97
CA GLN A 194 -3.76 16.54 -17.19
C GLN A 194 -2.70 17.39 -17.88
N ASN A 195 -1.67 17.79 -17.14
CA ASN A 195 -0.59 18.67 -17.62
C ASN A 195 0.72 17.90 -17.92
N GLN A 196 0.68 16.57 -17.94
CA GLN A 196 1.82 15.68 -18.26
C GLN A 196 1.72 15.10 -19.66
#